data_AF-A0AAW4VIC8-F1
#
_entry.id   AF-A0AAW4VIC8-F1
#
_cell.length_a   1.000
_cell.length_b   1.000
_cell.length_c   1.000
_cell.angle_alpha   90.00
_cell.angle_beta   90.00
_cell.angle_gamma   90.00
#
_symmetry.space_group_name_H-M   'P 1'
#
loop_
_entity.id
_entity.type
_entity.pdbx_description
1 polymer ?
#
loop_
_entity_poly.entity_id
_entity_poly.type
_entity_poly.pdbx_seq_one_letter_code
_entity_poly.pdbx_strand_id
1 'polypeptide(L)'
;KMIGICIIGLVIVVAVNMLKKPEDPFKNADGVKLGGYQHVEENDILNSKDYESYYVYFYETGNEKCKDTNEVVKSYVRGKSSIYVFNMEEANDIKTGKDFDYKNVTDYKDITIKQVPMLIHVENKKIDHVYYKASDIKKALD
;
A
#
# COMPACT_ATOMS: atom_id res chain seq x y z
N LYS A 1 6.96 -34.39 -37.30
CA LYS A 1 6.96 -32.92 -37.12
C LYS A 1 5.76 -32.54 -36.25
N MET A 2 5.87 -32.60 -34.91
CA MET A 2 4.76 -32.24 -34.00
C MET A 2 5.18 -31.93 -32.55
N ILE A 3 6.48 -32.02 -32.21
CA ILE A 3 6.99 -31.75 -30.86
C ILE A 3 7.42 -30.27 -30.70
N GLY A 4 7.77 -29.60 -31.81
CA GLY A 4 8.23 -28.20 -31.78
C GLY A 4 7.14 -27.17 -31.47
N ILE A 5 5.86 -27.49 -31.71
CA ILE A 5 4.75 -26.53 -31.51
C ILE A 5 4.34 -26.46 -30.03
N CYS A 6 4.40 -27.58 -29.28
CA CYS A 6 4.08 -27.59 -27.85
C CYS A 6 5.09 -26.80 -26.99
N ILE A 7 6.38 -26.84 -27.34
CA ILE A 7 7.43 -26.14 -26.57
C ILE A 7 7.30 -24.63 -26.78
N ILE A 8 7.00 -24.18 -28.01
CA ILE A 8 6.83 -22.75 -28.33
C ILE A 8 5.63 -22.16 -27.59
N GLY A 9 4.50 -22.88 -27.52
CA GLY A 9 3.32 -22.42 -26.78
C GLY A 9 3.59 -22.24 -25.28
N LEU A 10 4.32 -23.16 -24.65
CA LEU A 10 4.64 -23.10 -23.22
C LEU A 10 5.63 -21.98 -22.90
N VAL A 11 6.63 -21.76 -23.76
CA VAL A 11 7.57 -20.63 -23.63
C VAL A 11 6.87 -19.29 -23.79
N ILE A 12 5.90 -19.17 -24.71
CA ILE A 12 5.10 -17.94 -24.89
C ILE A 12 4.24 -17.68 -23.65
N VAL A 13 3.55 -18.68 -23.09
CA VAL A 13 2.71 -18.48 -21.89
C VAL A 13 3.56 -18.02 -20.69
N VAL A 14 4.74 -18.59 -20.48
CA VAL A 14 5.66 -18.17 -19.41
C VAL A 14 6.14 -16.73 -19.64
N ALA A 15 6.54 -16.39 -20.88
CA ALA A 15 6.97 -15.03 -21.22
C ALA A 15 5.86 -14.00 -21.05
N VAL A 16 4.63 -14.31 -21.48
CA VAL A 16 3.48 -13.41 -21.35
C VAL A 16 3.08 -13.25 -19.88
N ASN A 17 3.24 -14.28 -19.04
CA ASN A 17 2.98 -14.17 -17.60
C ASN A 17 4.04 -13.33 -16.87
N MET A 18 5.30 -13.35 -17.32
CA MET A 18 6.35 -12.45 -16.82
C MET A 18 6.20 -11.00 -17.32
N LEU A 19 5.53 -10.80 -18.46
CA LEU A 19 5.24 -9.47 -19.04
C LEU A 19 4.02 -8.78 -18.42
N LYS A 20 3.14 -9.51 -17.74
CA LYS A 20 2.01 -8.92 -17.03
C LYS A 20 2.54 -8.10 -15.87
N LYS A 21 2.19 -6.80 -15.83
CA LYS A 21 2.39 -6.01 -14.64
C LYS A 21 1.70 -6.71 -13.46
N PRO A 22 2.34 -6.74 -12.27
CA PRO A 22 1.68 -7.26 -11.08
C PRO A 22 0.35 -6.55 -10.90
N GLU A 23 -0.70 -7.31 -10.56
CA GLU A 23 -2.00 -6.73 -10.24
C GLU A 23 -1.89 -5.98 -8.91
N ASP A 24 -2.50 -4.80 -8.85
CA ASP A 24 -2.53 -4.03 -7.62
C ASP A 24 -3.35 -4.79 -6.56
N PRO A 25 -2.75 -5.15 -5.42
CA PRO A 25 -3.36 -6.00 -4.40
C PRO A 25 -4.59 -5.38 -3.74
N PHE A 26 -4.83 -4.07 -3.89
CA PHE A 26 -5.97 -3.35 -3.35
C PHE A 26 -6.85 -2.73 -4.44
N LYS A 27 -6.54 -2.93 -5.72
CA LYS A 27 -7.35 -2.44 -6.84
C LYS A 27 -8.56 -3.32 -7.07
N ASN A 28 -9.72 -2.69 -7.15
CA ASN A 28 -10.98 -3.36 -7.42
C ASN A 28 -11.17 -3.55 -8.93
N ALA A 29 -11.62 -4.75 -9.35
CA ALA A 29 -11.81 -5.08 -10.76
C ALA A 29 -12.92 -4.25 -11.44
N ASP A 30 -13.90 -3.72 -10.69
CA ASP A 30 -15.14 -3.16 -11.28
C ASP A 30 -15.59 -1.80 -10.71
N GLY A 31 -14.76 -1.07 -9.96
CA GLY A 31 -15.16 0.21 -9.34
C GLY A 31 -16.28 0.11 -8.29
N VAL A 32 -16.89 -1.06 -8.12
CA VAL A 32 -17.68 -1.45 -6.96
C VAL A 32 -16.72 -1.49 -5.79
N LYS A 33 -17.03 -0.74 -4.72
CA LYS A 33 -16.35 -0.79 -3.42
C LYS A 33 -16.31 -2.25 -2.94
N LEU A 34 -15.27 -3.01 -3.31
CA LEU A 34 -15.10 -4.37 -2.79
C LEU A 34 -14.66 -4.23 -1.33
N GLY A 35 -15.57 -4.52 -0.41
CA GLY A 35 -15.22 -5.08 0.89
C GLY A 35 -14.34 -4.24 1.82
N GLY A 36 -14.39 -2.91 1.77
CA GLY A 36 -13.95 -2.07 2.90
C GLY A 36 -12.57 -1.40 2.81
N TYR A 37 -11.80 -1.56 1.73
CA TYR A 37 -10.54 -0.81 1.58
C TYR A 37 -10.85 0.66 1.29
N GLN A 38 -10.46 1.54 2.21
CA GLN A 38 -10.59 2.97 2.02
C GLN A 38 -9.33 3.49 1.34
N HIS A 39 -9.46 3.87 0.08
CA HIS A 39 -8.45 4.69 -0.57
C HIS A 39 -8.56 6.11 0.00
N VAL A 40 -7.42 6.74 0.29
CA VAL A 40 -7.36 8.11 0.82
C VAL A 40 -6.74 9.03 -0.23
N GLU A 41 -7.34 10.18 -0.46
CA GLU A 41 -6.71 11.23 -1.27
C GLU A 41 -5.52 11.81 -0.50
N GLU A 42 -4.48 12.29 -1.19
CA GLU A 42 -3.28 12.80 -0.54
C GLU A 42 -3.57 13.87 0.53
N ASN A 43 -4.48 14.80 0.21
CA ASN A 43 -4.89 15.90 1.11
C ASN A 43 -5.54 15.41 2.42
N ASP A 44 -6.13 14.21 2.39
CA ASP A 44 -6.87 13.62 3.50
C ASP A 44 -6.01 12.65 4.34
N ILE A 45 -4.75 12.38 3.95
CA ILE A 45 -3.84 11.47 4.67
C ILE A 45 -3.71 11.83 6.15
N LEU A 46 -3.65 13.12 6.50
CA LEU A 46 -3.57 13.60 7.89
C LEU A 46 -4.91 14.17 8.41
N ASN A 47 -5.95 14.16 7.58
CA ASN A 47 -7.24 14.81 7.84
C ASN A 47 -8.41 13.86 7.57
N SER A 48 -8.36 12.62 8.07
CA SER A 48 -9.52 11.73 8.00
C SER A 48 -10.78 12.41 8.55
N LYS A 49 -11.89 12.28 7.82
CA LYS A 49 -13.23 12.74 8.24
C LYS A 49 -13.93 11.71 9.13
N ASP A 50 -13.47 10.47 9.10
CA ASP A 50 -14.15 9.33 9.69
C ASP A 50 -13.51 8.92 11.04
N TYR A 51 -12.23 9.21 11.23
CA TYR A 51 -11.45 8.71 12.37
C TYR A 51 -10.51 9.76 12.97
N GLU A 52 -10.47 9.85 14.30
CA GLU A 52 -9.48 10.66 15.03
C GLU A 52 -8.12 9.94 15.17
N SER A 53 -8.15 8.60 15.21
CA SER A 53 -6.99 7.70 15.25
C SER A 53 -7.14 6.65 14.16
N TYR A 54 -6.16 6.58 13.25
CA TYR A 54 -6.19 5.69 12.10
C TYR A 54 -4.80 5.42 11.55
N TYR A 55 -4.70 4.40 10.71
CA TYR A 55 -3.48 4.06 10.01
C TYR A 55 -3.54 4.48 8.54
N VAL A 56 -2.39 4.82 7.95
CA VAL A 56 -2.25 4.95 6.49
C VAL A 56 -1.08 4.08 6.03
N TYR A 57 -1.39 3.14 5.13
CA TYR A 57 -0.46 2.16 4.59
C TYR A 57 -0.01 2.55 3.18
N PHE A 58 1.28 2.83 3.03
CA PHE A 58 1.93 3.16 1.77
C PHE A 58 2.58 1.92 1.17
N TYR A 59 2.25 1.63 -0.09
CA TYR A 59 2.76 0.46 -0.82
C TYR A 59 3.04 0.78 -2.28
N GLU A 60 3.73 -0.14 -2.95
CA GLU A 60 3.92 -0.15 -4.41
C GLU A 60 3.46 -1.50 -4.97
N THR A 61 2.94 -1.50 -6.19
CA THR A 61 2.44 -2.72 -6.80
C THR A 61 3.60 -3.62 -7.22
N GLY A 62 3.53 -4.90 -6.83
CA GLY A 62 4.59 -5.87 -7.12
C GLY A 62 5.86 -5.74 -6.29
N ASN A 63 5.93 -4.81 -5.34
CA ASN A 63 7.09 -4.70 -4.46
C ASN A 63 7.15 -5.91 -3.49
N GLU A 64 8.22 -6.71 -3.59
CA GLU A 64 8.36 -7.95 -2.80
C GLU A 64 8.30 -7.72 -1.30
N LYS A 65 8.81 -6.58 -0.80
CA LYS A 65 8.77 -6.24 0.63
C LYS A 65 7.35 -5.96 1.12
N CYS A 66 6.47 -5.54 0.21
CA CYS A 66 5.07 -5.29 0.53
C CYS A 66 4.26 -6.59 0.58
N LYS A 67 4.72 -7.70 -0.01
CA LYS A 67 3.94 -8.94 -0.18
C LYS A 67 3.32 -9.45 1.12
N ASP A 68 4.13 -9.66 2.15
CA ASP A 68 3.64 -10.19 3.44
C ASP A 68 2.77 -9.17 4.17
N THR A 69 3.14 -7.89 4.09
CA THR A 69 2.42 -6.79 4.74
C THR A 69 1.04 -6.57 4.09
N ASN A 70 0.93 -6.74 2.77
CA ASN A 70 -0.33 -6.63 2.03
C ASN A 70 -1.35 -7.65 2.53
N GLU A 71 -0.94 -8.88 2.80
CA GLU A 71 -1.85 -9.92 3.32
C GLU A 71 -2.32 -9.63 4.75
N VAL A 72 -1.46 -9.02 5.58
CA VAL A 72 -1.83 -8.53 6.92
C VAL A 72 -2.85 -7.40 6.82
N VAL A 73 -2.58 -6.38 6.01
CA VAL A 73 -3.49 -5.23 5.81
C VAL A 73 -4.83 -5.68 5.26
N LYS A 74 -4.83 -6.62 4.30
CA LYS A 74 -6.06 -7.24 3.79
C LYS A 74 -6.89 -7.91 4.87
N SER A 75 -6.23 -8.61 5.79
CA SER A 75 -6.90 -9.28 6.91
C SER A 75 -7.45 -8.27 7.92
N TYR A 76 -6.70 -7.20 8.21
CA TYR A 76 -7.12 -6.15 9.14
C TYR A 76 -8.37 -5.40 8.66
N VAL A 77 -8.38 -4.96 7.40
CA VAL A 77 -9.50 -4.20 6.81
C VAL A 77 -10.81 -4.98 6.86
N ARG A 78 -10.75 -6.30 6.73
CA ARG A 78 -11.93 -7.17 6.81
C ARG A 78 -12.56 -7.23 8.21
N GLY A 79 -11.86 -6.77 9.25
CA GLY A 79 -12.31 -6.88 10.65
C GLY A 79 -12.36 -5.56 11.46
N LYS A 80 -11.57 -4.53 11.11
CA LYS A 80 -11.42 -3.29 11.90
C LYS A 80 -11.23 -2.08 10.97
N SER A 81 -12.20 -1.18 10.94
CA SER A 81 -12.27 -0.06 9.97
C SER A 81 -11.58 1.21 10.50
N SER A 82 -10.26 1.30 10.41
CA SER A 82 -9.51 2.56 10.63
C SER A 82 -8.14 2.54 9.94
N ILE A 83 -8.08 2.02 8.71
CA ILE A 83 -6.87 2.03 7.90
C ILE A 83 -7.20 2.48 6.48
N TYR A 84 -6.39 3.40 5.97
CA TYR A 84 -6.37 3.77 4.58
C TYR A 84 -5.20 3.11 3.87
N VAL A 85 -5.37 2.78 2.59
CA VAL A 85 -4.30 2.27 1.73
C VAL A 85 -3.99 3.31 0.66
N PHE A 86 -2.70 3.57 0.45
CA PHE A 86 -2.20 4.56 -0.49
C PHE A 86 -1.15 3.93 -1.41
N ASN A 87 -1.46 3.86 -2.70
CA ASN A 87 -0.53 3.37 -3.70
C ASN A 87 0.43 4.49 -4.09
N MET A 88 1.73 4.30 -3.84
CA MET A 88 2.76 5.30 -4.16
C MET A 88 2.91 5.55 -5.67
N GLU A 89 2.43 4.65 -6.53
CA GLU A 89 2.38 4.87 -7.98
C GLU A 89 1.33 5.94 -8.38
N GLU A 90 0.40 6.26 -7.48
CA GLU A 90 -0.63 7.30 -7.67
C GLU A 90 -0.23 8.63 -7.03
N ALA A 91 0.93 8.67 -6.37
CA ALA A 91 1.43 9.88 -5.71
C ALA A 91 1.82 10.96 -6.73
N ASN A 92 1.38 12.19 -6.50
CA ASN A 92 1.78 13.37 -7.27
C ASN A 92 2.75 14.26 -6.49
N ASP A 93 2.42 14.58 -5.23
CA ASP A 93 3.14 15.58 -4.43
C ASP A 93 3.88 15.01 -3.20
N ILE A 94 3.81 13.68 -2.97
CA ILE A 94 4.49 13.04 -1.83
C ILE A 94 5.99 12.88 -2.09
N LYS A 95 6.82 13.33 -1.14
CA LYS A 95 8.28 13.26 -1.24
C LYS A 95 8.78 11.85 -0.93
N THR A 96 9.84 11.44 -1.63
CA THR A 96 10.66 10.27 -1.25
C THR A 96 12.04 10.76 -0.79
N GLY A 97 12.63 10.13 0.22
CA GLY A 97 13.87 10.63 0.81
C GLY A 97 14.49 9.70 1.85
N LYS A 98 15.68 10.03 2.36
CA LYS A 98 16.39 9.18 3.35
C LYS A 98 16.01 9.48 4.79
N ASP A 99 15.52 10.68 5.07
CA ASP A 99 15.22 11.16 6.40
C ASP A 99 13.78 11.65 6.48
N PHE A 100 13.11 11.33 7.58
CA PHE A 100 11.74 11.72 7.84
C PHE A 100 11.57 12.08 9.32
N ASP A 101 11.53 13.38 9.61
CA ASP A 101 11.18 13.90 10.94
C ASP A 101 9.67 14.15 11.00
N TYR A 102 8.93 13.10 11.34
CA TYR A 102 7.47 13.13 11.32
C TYR A 102 6.84 13.99 12.43
N LYS A 103 7.60 14.36 13.47
CA LYS A 103 7.07 15.03 14.67
C LYS A 103 6.51 16.42 14.39
N ASN A 104 7.03 17.09 13.36
CA ASN A 104 6.65 18.45 12.98
C ASN A 104 5.75 18.50 11.74
N VAL A 105 5.33 17.34 11.24
CA VAL A 105 4.49 17.25 10.04
C VAL A 105 3.07 17.68 10.38
N THR A 106 2.63 18.75 9.74
CA THR A 106 1.24 19.26 9.84
C THR A 106 0.53 19.26 8.48
N ASP A 107 1.26 19.02 7.40
CA ASP A 107 0.77 18.95 6.02
C ASP A 107 1.26 17.64 5.38
N TYR A 108 0.40 16.99 4.59
CA TYR A 108 0.73 15.76 3.90
C TYR A 108 1.91 15.93 2.92
N LYS A 109 2.12 17.14 2.39
CA LYS A 109 3.26 17.47 1.49
C LYS A 109 4.61 17.38 2.17
N ASP A 110 4.64 17.37 3.50
CA ASP A 110 5.85 17.23 4.29
C ASP A 110 6.09 15.78 4.74
N ILE A 111 5.18 14.86 4.40
CA ILE A 111 5.43 13.43 4.52
C ILE A 111 6.55 13.03 3.56
N THR A 112 7.56 12.36 4.11
CA THR A 112 8.66 11.79 3.33
C THR A 112 8.64 10.28 3.47
N ILE A 113 8.42 9.60 2.35
CA ILE A 113 8.44 8.14 2.28
C ILE A 113 9.89 7.67 2.16
N LYS A 114 10.39 7.04 3.23
CA LYS A 114 11.75 6.48 3.28
C LYS A 114 11.91 5.20 2.48
N GLN A 115 10.87 4.38 2.53
CA GLN A 115 10.77 3.09 1.88
C GLN A 115 9.32 2.66 1.89
N VAL A 116 8.97 1.73 1.00
CA VAL A 116 7.76 0.91 1.13
C VAL A 116 8.14 -0.53 1.54
N PRO A 117 7.29 -1.23 2.31
CA PRO A 117 6.08 -0.72 2.94
C PRO A 117 6.38 0.31 4.04
N MET A 118 5.46 1.25 4.22
CA MET A 118 5.47 2.19 5.34
C MET A 118 4.04 2.31 5.88
N LEU A 119 3.90 2.28 7.20
CA LEU A 119 2.63 2.53 7.88
C LEU A 119 2.82 3.72 8.81
N ILE A 120 1.91 4.68 8.74
CA ILE A 120 1.84 5.74 9.75
C ILE A 120 0.61 5.53 10.62
N HIS A 121 0.75 5.76 11.92
CA HIS A 121 -0.37 5.97 12.82
C HIS A 121 -0.60 7.47 12.94
N VAL A 122 -1.80 7.91 12.58
CA VAL A 122 -2.24 9.29 12.72
C VAL A 122 -3.19 9.35 13.90
N GLU A 123 -2.92 10.25 14.84
CA GLU A 123 -3.79 10.54 15.97
C GLU A 123 -3.91 12.06 16.11
N ASN A 124 -5.15 12.55 16.26
CA ASN A 124 -5.42 13.99 16.39
C ASN A 124 -4.76 14.82 15.27
N LYS A 125 -4.84 14.31 14.02
CA LYS A 125 -4.27 14.93 12.80
C LYS A 125 -2.75 15.07 12.80
N LYS A 126 -2.05 14.35 13.67
CA LYS A 126 -0.59 14.31 13.76
C LYS A 126 -0.11 12.89 13.61
N ILE A 127 1.09 12.74 13.04
CA ILE A 127 1.74 11.44 12.98
C ILE A 127 2.26 11.10 14.38
N ASP A 128 1.66 10.10 15.00
CA ASP A 128 2.06 9.58 16.31
C ASP A 128 3.21 8.58 16.15
N HIS A 129 3.11 7.69 15.16
CA HIS A 129 4.11 6.65 14.93
C HIS A 129 4.34 6.34 13.45
N VAL A 130 5.52 5.85 13.12
CA VAL A 130 5.88 5.37 11.78
C VAL A 130 6.53 4.00 11.86
N TYR A 131 6.01 3.04 11.08
CA TYR A 131 6.50 1.67 11.00
C TYR A 131 7.04 1.38 9.61
N TYR A 132 8.19 0.71 9.54
CA TYR A 132 8.87 0.35 8.28
C TYR A 132 9.07 -1.16 8.10
N LYS A 133 9.11 -1.91 9.21
CA LYS A 133 9.34 -3.35 9.17
C LYS A 133 7.99 -4.07 9.15
N ALA A 134 7.87 -5.07 8.28
CA ALA A 134 6.66 -5.89 8.18
C ALA A 134 6.25 -6.50 9.54
N SER A 135 7.22 -6.92 10.36
CA SER A 135 6.95 -7.45 11.71
C SER A 135 6.31 -6.45 12.66
N ASP A 136 6.70 -5.18 12.56
CA ASP A 136 6.22 -4.12 13.44
C ASP A 136 4.85 -3.63 12.97
N ILE A 137 4.66 -3.53 11.65
CA ILE A 137 3.34 -3.28 11.03
C ILE A 137 2.35 -4.37 11.45
N LYS A 138 2.75 -5.64 11.40
CA LYS A 138 1.89 -6.75 11.84
C LYS A 138 1.45 -6.58 13.29
N LYS A 139 2.39 -6.31 14.20
CA LYS A 139 2.09 -6.09 15.62
C LYS A 139 1.18 -4.89 15.86
N ALA A 140 1.29 -3.83 15.06
CA ALA A 140 0.44 -2.65 15.18
C ALA A 140 -1.00 -2.92 14.71
N LEU A 141 -1.19 -3.90 13.82
CA LEU A 141 -2.50 -4.25 13.24
C LEU A 141 -3.15 -5.49 13.89
N ASP A 142 -2.44 -6.30 14.68
CA ASP A 142 -3.05 -7.43 15.42
C ASP A 142 -4.05 -6.91 16.50
#